data_AF-A0A8J4RLY4-F1
#
_entry.id   AF-A0A8J4RLY4-F1
#
_cell.length_a   1.000
_cell.length_b   1.000
_cell.length_c   1.000
_cell.angle_alpha   90.00
_cell.angle_beta   90.00
_cell.angle_gamma   90.00
#
_symmetry.space_group_name_H-M   'P 1'
#
loop_
_entity.id
_entity.type
_entity.pdbx_description
1 polymer ?
#
loop_
_entity_poly.entity_id
_entity_poly.type
_entity_poly.pdbx_seq_one_letter_code
_entity_poly.pdbx_strand_id
1 'polypeptide(L)'
;MTSSWRRTLGNVRSFIGNSMGGLRGGTNLASWAVAGTLAYFLWVKPSQDLRREQQERAALAASDPKRYIEKRKPIPDPQETGLIYGNKNRDVVEDGDNQGPLTREASNLKIKDVVDYNGRWDWSSVQMTFPDEVFRDIKTTPIPLTARLEDRLAWKYSDKGDFDLKSAYMIATEVIRGVPFNGKWIWKLKILPRIQTFFWKCMHHSIGVNQCLLARGLQVEACCPRCHREEESILHMLRDCPLSKAVWHQLGKRVDNSNFFTLSLQEWLNTNAISKLHHKSSPLPWNHVFLFGIWLIWNDRNLCTFRNKNPNPSLGKEIVERASEYFFCASSSLVIKQTIQGASDGRSRELAGTP
;
A
#
# COMPACT_ATOMS: atom_id res chain seq x y z
N MET A 1 7.55 -23.86 -42.25
CA MET A 1 6.98 -22.70 -42.95
C MET A 1 5.72 -22.28 -42.20
N THR A 2 5.73 -21.69 -41.00
CA THR A 2 6.33 -20.43 -40.47
C THR A 2 5.91 -19.13 -41.17
N SER A 3 5.53 -18.18 -40.32
CA SER A 3 5.33 -16.72 -40.52
C SER A 3 3.93 -16.31 -41.02
N SER A 4 3.26 -15.26 -40.53
CA SER A 4 3.67 -14.07 -39.78
C SER A 4 2.42 -13.42 -39.17
N TRP A 5 2.26 -13.42 -37.84
CA TRP A 5 1.30 -12.55 -37.13
C TRP A 5 1.96 -12.02 -35.84
N ARG A 6 3.04 -11.24 -36.01
CA ARG A 6 3.49 -10.22 -35.06
C ARG A 6 3.88 -8.99 -35.87
N ARG A 7 3.43 -7.81 -35.40
CA ARG A 7 3.69 -6.43 -35.86
C ARG A 7 2.52 -5.73 -36.56
N THR A 8 1.50 -5.30 -35.80
CA THR A 8 0.87 -3.96 -35.93
C THR A 8 -0.08 -3.68 -34.76
N LEU A 9 0.47 -3.47 -33.56
CA LEU A 9 -0.20 -2.73 -32.49
C LEU A 9 0.69 -1.57 -32.03
N GLY A 10 1.16 -0.80 -33.01
CA GLY A 10 1.58 0.58 -32.83
C GLY A 10 0.42 1.49 -33.24
N ASN A 11 0.23 2.59 -32.51
CA ASN A 11 -0.68 3.70 -32.79
C ASN A 11 -2.19 3.54 -32.54
N VAL A 12 -2.61 3.28 -31.29
CA VAL A 12 -3.97 3.69 -30.83
C VAL A 12 -3.96 4.35 -29.44
N ARG A 13 -2.90 5.10 -29.10
CA ARG A 13 -2.87 5.94 -27.88
C ARG A 13 -2.62 7.43 -28.12
N SER A 14 -2.67 7.88 -29.38
CA SER A 14 -2.61 9.30 -29.75
C SER A 14 -3.91 9.73 -30.42
N PHE A 15 -5.04 9.69 -29.70
CA PHE A 15 -6.25 10.44 -30.10
C PHE A 15 -7.20 10.68 -28.91
N ILE A 16 -6.67 11.02 -27.74
CA ILE A 16 -7.43 11.66 -26.67
C ILE A 16 -6.62 12.89 -26.23
N GLY A 17 -6.76 13.95 -27.00
CA GLY A 17 -6.02 15.18 -26.76
C GLY A 17 -6.15 16.13 -27.94
N ASN A 18 -7.38 16.57 -28.22
CA ASN A 18 -7.75 17.85 -28.83
C ASN A 18 -9.24 17.84 -29.20
N SER A 19 -10.11 18.04 -28.21
CA SER A 19 -11.53 18.40 -28.42
C SER A 19 -12.14 19.01 -27.15
N MET A 20 -11.39 19.86 -26.43
CA MET A 20 -11.96 20.74 -25.41
C MET A 20 -11.41 22.15 -25.59
N GLY A 21 -11.78 22.75 -26.73
CA GLY A 21 -11.75 24.18 -26.94
C GLY A 21 -13.17 24.64 -27.24
N GLY A 22 -13.80 25.32 -26.28
CA GLY A 22 -14.95 26.19 -26.48
C GLY A 22 -16.31 25.54 -26.75
N LEU A 23 -17.18 25.54 -25.75
CA LEU A 23 -18.47 26.26 -25.77
C LEU A 23 -19.32 25.85 -24.55
N ARG A 24 -19.76 26.87 -23.81
CA ARG A 24 -20.81 26.78 -22.78
C ARG A 24 -22.13 26.33 -23.43
N GLY A 25 -22.83 25.40 -22.78
CA GLY A 25 -24.28 25.23 -22.88
C GLY A 25 -24.77 24.20 -23.92
N GLY A 26 -25.50 23.20 -23.44
CA GLY A 26 -26.32 22.28 -24.26
C GLY A 26 -26.07 20.79 -23.99
N THR A 27 -27.05 20.11 -23.40
CA THR A 27 -27.08 18.67 -23.19
C THR A 27 -27.25 17.94 -24.53
N ASN A 28 -26.16 17.46 -25.13
CA ASN A 28 -26.22 16.67 -26.36
C ASN A 28 -26.50 15.19 -26.03
N LEU A 29 -27.72 14.75 -26.31
CA LEU A 29 -28.21 13.37 -26.18
C LEU A 29 -27.25 12.34 -26.84
N ALA A 30 -26.59 12.74 -27.92
CA ALA A 30 -25.63 11.93 -28.65
C ALA A 30 -24.40 11.55 -27.81
N SER A 31 -23.90 12.43 -26.95
CA SER A 31 -22.73 12.13 -26.09
C SER A 31 -23.08 11.09 -25.02
N TRP A 32 -24.31 11.12 -24.49
CA TRP A 32 -24.81 10.13 -23.55
C TRP A 32 -25.10 8.79 -24.24
N ALA A 33 -25.61 8.81 -25.47
CA ALA A 33 -25.81 7.59 -26.26
C ALA A 33 -24.48 6.87 -26.53
N VAL A 34 -23.43 7.61 -26.93
CA VAL A 34 -22.09 7.06 -27.18
C VAL A 34 -21.43 6.56 -25.89
N ALA A 35 -21.53 7.33 -24.80
CA ALA A 35 -21.02 6.89 -23.50
C ALA A 35 -21.75 5.63 -22.98
N GLY A 36 -23.07 5.55 -23.17
CA GLY A 36 -23.88 4.39 -22.81
C GLY A 36 -23.55 3.15 -23.63
N THR A 37 -23.32 3.29 -24.94
CA THR A 37 -22.89 2.16 -25.78
C THR A 37 -21.49 1.68 -25.40
N LEU A 38 -20.54 2.59 -25.16
CA LEU A 38 -19.20 2.22 -24.69
C LEU A 38 -19.26 1.52 -23.32
N ALA A 39 -20.06 2.01 -22.38
CA ALA A 39 -20.25 1.36 -21.08
C ALA A 39 -20.86 -0.04 -21.23
N TYR A 40 -21.84 -0.20 -22.12
CA TYR A 40 -22.45 -1.51 -22.41
C TYR A 40 -21.40 -2.50 -22.93
N PHE A 41 -20.59 -2.14 -23.93
CA PHE A 41 -19.60 -3.05 -24.50
C PHE A 41 -18.38 -3.29 -23.61
N LEU A 42 -17.98 -2.32 -22.78
CA LEU A 42 -16.81 -2.47 -21.91
C LEU A 42 -17.11 -3.17 -20.58
N TRP A 43 -18.33 -3.04 -20.05
CA TRP A 43 -18.64 -3.53 -18.70
C TRP A 43 -19.84 -4.48 -18.64
N VAL A 44 -20.91 -4.20 -19.39
CA VAL A 44 -22.15 -4.99 -19.29
C VAL A 44 -22.06 -6.27 -20.13
N LYS A 45 -21.62 -6.18 -21.38
CA LYS A 45 -21.53 -7.32 -22.28
C LYS A 45 -20.51 -8.38 -21.80
N PRO A 46 -19.27 -8.04 -21.40
CA PRO A 46 -18.32 -9.04 -20.92
C PRO A 46 -18.79 -9.75 -19.64
N SER A 47 -19.51 -9.05 -18.75
CA SER A 47 -20.04 -9.65 -17.53
C SER A 47 -21.26 -10.56 -17.79
N GLN A 48 -22.09 -10.23 -18.78
CA GLN A 48 -23.17 -11.10 -19.24
C GLN A 48 -22.64 -12.34 -19.95
N ASP A 49 -21.63 -12.20 -20.81
CA ASP A 49 -20.98 -13.31 -21.51
C ASP A 49 -20.32 -14.27 -20.50
N LEU A 50 -19.62 -13.73 -19.48
CA LEU A 50 -19.04 -14.54 -18.41
C LEU A 50 -20.09 -15.31 -17.61
N ARG A 51 -21.24 -14.67 -17.28
CA ARG A 51 -22.34 -15.35 -16.58
C ARG A 51 -22.96 -16.45 -17.43
N ARG A 52 -23.12 -16.22 -18.73
CA ARG A 52 -23.63 -17.22 -19.67
C ARG A 52 -22.67 -18.40 -19.77
N GLU A 53 -21.36 -18.15 -19.89
CA GLU A 53 -20.34 -19.18 -19.90
C GLU A 53 -20.33 -19.98 -18.58
N GLN A 54 -20.50 -19.32 -17.43
CA GLN A 54 -20.62 -20.00 -16.14
C GLN A 54 -21.89 -20.87 -16.05
N GLN A 55 -23.03 -20.40 -16.56
CA GLN A 55 -24.28 -21.16 -16.59
C GLN A 55 -24.19 -22.36 -17.54
N GLU A 56 -23.60 -22.19 -18.73
CA GLU A 56 -23.33 -23.30 -19.66
C GLU A 56 -22.37 -24.32 -19.07
N ARG A 57 -21.29 -23.87 -18.40
CA ARG A 57 -20.37 -24.75 -17.66
C ARG A 57 -21.07 -25.50 -16.52
N ALA A 58 -21.94 -24.82 -15.76
CA ALA A 58 -22.70 -25.44 -14.68
C ALA A 58 -23.72 -26.46 -15.21
N ALA A 59 -24.39 -26.16 -16.33
CA ALA A 59 -25.33 -27.07 -16.98
C ALA A 59 -24.61 -28.31 -17.55
N LEU A 60 -23.44 -28.15 -18.16
CA LEU A 60 -22.60 -29.25 -18.63
C LEU A 60 -22.11 -30.13 -17.47
N ALA A 61 -21.64 -29.52 -16.38
CA ALA A 61 -21.21 -30.24 -15.18
C ALA A 61 -22.35 -31.02 -14.50
N ALA A 62 -23.58 -30.50 -14.54
CA ALA A 62 -24.77 -31.20 -14.04
C ALA A 62 -25.18 -32.39 -14.93
N SER A 63 -24.94 -32.31 -16.25
CA SER A 63 -25.30 -33.38 -17.20
C SER A 63 -24.31 -34.57 -17.20
N ASP A 64 -23.04 -34.33 -16.87
CA ASP A 64 -22.01 -35.37 -16.82
C ASP A 64 -21.00 -35.08 -15.69
N PRO A 65 -21.26 -35.61 -14.47
CA PRO A 65 -20.45 -35.34 -13.28
C PRO A 65 -18.99 -35.80 -13.38
N LYS A 66 -18.65 -36.64 -14.37
CA LYS A 66 -17.30 -37.23 -14.53
C LYS A 66 -16.51 -36.65 -15.70
N ARG A 67 -17.12 -35.85 -16.57
CA ARG A 67 -16.44 -35.29 -17.76
C ARG A 67 -15.64 -34.02 -17.47
N TYR A 68 -15.91 -33.34 -16.35
CA TYR A 68 -15.18 -32.16 -15.90
C TYR A 68 -14.21 -32.48 -14.76
N ILE A 69 -13.39 -33.51 -14.93
CA ILE A 69 -12.12 -33.58 -14.21
C ILE A 69 -11.19 -32.64 -14.97
N GLU A 70 -10.90 -31.49 -14.38
CA GLU A 70 -9.84 -30.59 -14.84
C GLU A 70 -8.57 -31.45 -14.96
N LYS A 71 -8.20 -31.83 -16.19
CA LYS A 71 -6.95 -32.55 -16.47
C LYS A 71 -5.80 -31.57 -16.23
N ARG A 72 -5.56 -31.20 -14.97
CA ARG A 72 -4.22 -30.82 -14.56
C ARG A 72 -3.36 -32.01 -14.92
N LYS A 73 -2.38 -31.81 -15.80
CA LYS A 73 -1.28 -32.77 -15.89
C LYS A 73 -0.81 -33.00 -14.45
N PRO A 74 -0.72 -34.25 -13.98
CA PRO A 74 -0.06 -34.54 -12.73
C PRO A 74 1.28 -33.80 -12.76
N ILE A 75 1.60 -33.08 -11.69
CA ILE A 75 2.96 -32.59 -11.50
C ILE A 75 3.83 -33.86 -11.52
N PRO A 76 4.75 -34.01 -12.48
CA PRO A 76 5.63 -35.17 -12.51
C PRO A 76 6.38 -35.23 -11.19
N ASP A 77 6.50 -36.43 -10.63
CA ASP A 77 7.26 -36.66 -9.42
C ASP A 77 8.69 -36.08 -9.62
N PRO A 78 9.23 -35.26 -8.70
CA PRO A 78 10.57 -34.69 -8.84
C PRO A 78 11.68 -35.73 -9.03
N GLN A 79 11.39 -37.00 -8.74
CA GLN A 79 12.30 -38.13 -8.93
C GLN A 79 12.44 -38.57 -10.41
N GLU A 80 11.47 -38.26 -11.30
CA GLU A 80 11.55 -38.64 -12.72
C GLU A 80 12.22 -37.58 -13.61
N THR A 81 12.33 -36.32 -13.17
CA THR A 81 12.82 -35.20 -14.02
C THR A 81 14.31 -34.89 -13.90
N GLY A 82 15.08 -35.68 -13.14
CA GLY A 82 16.55 -35.62 -13.15
C GLY A 82 17.18 -34.29 -12.73
N LEU A 83 16.41 -33.38 -12.12
CA LEU A 83 16.91 -32.11 -11.61
C LEU A 83 17.52 -32.30 -10.22
N ILE A 84 18.77 -32.77 -10.22
CA ILE A 84 19.65 -32.72 -9.06
C ILE A 84 19.99 -31.25 -8.79
N TYR A 85 19.19 -30.58 -7.96
CA TYR A 85 19.62 -29.34 -7.31
C TYR A 85 20.38 -29.69 -6.02
N GLY A 86 21.67 -29.97 -6.19
CA GLY A 86 22.63 -30.16 -5.11
C GLY A 86 23.95 -29.51 -5.50
N ASN A 87 24.13 -28.26 -5.08
CA ASN A 87 25.38 -27.53 -5.18
C ASN A 87 26.49 -28.29 -4.43
N LYS A 88 27.37 -28.99 -5.16
CA LYS A 88 28.60 -29.57 -4.62
C LYS A 88 29.58 -28.43 -4.35
N ASN A 89 29.42 -27.79 -3.19
CA ASN A 89 30.44 -27.08 -2.42
C ASN A 89 29.75 -26.26 -1.33
N ARG A 90 29.27 -26.95 -0.30
CA ARG A 90 29.24 -26.41 1.05
C ARG A 90 29.84 -27.47 1.95
N ASP A 91 30.87 -27.06 2.66
CA ASP A 91 31.50 -27.83 3.72
C ASP A 91 30.41 -28.41 4.61
N VAL A 92 30.41 -29.74 4.68
CA VAL A 92 29.47 -30.52 5.48
C VAL A 92 29.77 -30.21 6.94
N VAL A 93 28.98 -29.32 7.54
CA VAL A 93 28.69 -29.46 8.95
C VAL A 93 27.69 -30.60 9.03
N GLU A 94 28.14 -31.75 9.51
CA GLU A 94 27.29 -32.91 9.78
C GLU A 94 26.35 -32.57 10.95
N ASP A 95 25.27 -31.83 10.68
CA ASP A 95 24.11 -31.82 11.56
C ASP A 95 23.31 -33.10 11.28
N GLY A 96 23.50 -34.09 12.16
CA GLY A 96 22.98 -35.44 12.05
C GLY A 96 21.47 -35.56 12.27
N ASP A 97 20.65 -35.00 11.38
CA ASP A 97 19.20 -35.25 11.33
C ASP A 97 18.83 -36.15 10.13
N ASN A 98 19.35 -37.39 10.16
CA ASN A 98 18.89 -38.46 9.28
C ASN A 98 17.60 -39.09 9.86
N GLN A 99 16.48 -38.37 9.80
CA GLN A 99 15.17 -39.01 10.00
C GLN A 99 14.67 -39.53 8.66
N GLY A 100 14.63 -40.85 8.52
CA GLY A 100 13.95 -41.52 7.41
C GLY A 100 12.45 -41.17 7.37
N PRO A 101 11.72 -41.56 6.30
CA PRO A 101 10.29 -41.30 6.22
C PRO A 101 9.55 -41.87 7.43
N LEU A 102 8.55 -41.13 7.91
CA LEU A 102 7.74 -41.52 9.06
C LEU A 102 7.19 -42.94 8.88
N THR A 103 7.28 -43.74 9.94
CA THR A 103 6.62 -45.04 9.94
C THR A 103 5.12 -44.85 9.78
N ARG A 104 4.45 -45.81 9.14
CA ARG A 104 2.99 -45.75 8.93
C ARG A 104 2.22 -45.63 10.25
N GLU A 105 2.74 -46.21 11.31
CA GLU A 105 2.22 -46.09 12.67
C GLU A 105 2.35 -44.65 13.18
N ALA A 106 3.54 -44.05 13.05
CA ALA A 106 3.75 -42.66 13.44
C ALA A 106 2.89 -41.66 12.65
N SER A 107 2.61 -41.93 11.37
CA SER A 107 1.75 -41.09 10.54
C SER A 107 0.26 -41.08 10.95
N ASN A 108 -0.18 -42.10 11.69
CA ASN A 108 -1.57 -42.24 12.13
C ASN A 108 -1.78 -41.89 13.61
N LEU A 109 -0.71 -41.53 14.33
CA LEU A 109 -0.79 -41.09 15.72
C LEU A 109 -1.68 -39.85 15.85
N LYS A 110 -2.65 -39.90 16.77
CA LYS A 110 -3.49 -38.76 17.14
C LYS A 110 -3.10 -38.25 18.53
N ILE A 111 -3.47 -37.01 18.85
CA ILE A 111 -3.21 -36.41 20.17
C ILE A 111 -3.74 -37.29 21.30
N LYS A 112 -4.92 -37.88 21.13
CA LYS A 112 -5.53 -38.82 22.11
C LYS A 112 -4.71 -40.10 22.36
N ASP A 113 -3.81 -40.47 21.45
CA ASP A 113 -2.99 -41.67 21.55
C ASP A 113 -1.66 -41.37 22.29
N VAL A 114 -1.31 -40.09 22.41
CA VAL A 114 -0.06 -39.60 23.02
C VAL A 114 -0.31 -38.75 24.28
N VAL A 115 -1.53 -38.70 24.78
CA VAL A 115 -1.94 -37.95 25.98
C VAL A 115 -2.69 -38.88 26.92
N ASP A 116 -2.29 -38.88 28.20
CA ASP A 116 -2.95 -39.66 29.25
C ASP A 116 -4.34 -39.09 29.62
N TYR A 117 -5.12 -39.85 30.38
CA TYR A 117 -6.45 -39.44 30.85
C TYR A 117 -6.41 -38.22 31.80
N ASN A 118 -5.23 -37.80 32.27
CA ASN A 118 -5.00 -36.62 33.09
C ASN A 118 -4.49 -35.42 32.27
N GLY A 119 -4.41 -35.53 30.94
CA GLY A 119 -3.94 -34.47 30.06
C GLY A 119 -2.42 -34.30 30.00
N ARG A 120 -1.64 -35.30 30.43
CA ARG A 120 -0.17 -35.30 30.35
C ARG A 120 0.29 -36.03 29.09
N TRP A 121 1.25 -35.42 28.41
CA TRP A 121 1.87 -35.99 27.21
C TRP A 121 2.71 -37.23 27.54
N ASP A 122 2.45 -38.34 26.85
CA ASP A 122 3.28 -39.53 26.82
C ASP A 122 4.16 -39.55 25.57
N TRP A 123 5.36 -38.99 25.71
CA TRP A 123 6.34 -38.88 24.64
C TRP A 123 7.03 -40.20 24.28
N SER A 124 6.86 -41.25 25.09
CA SER A 124 7.51 -42.54 24.83
C SER A 124 7.00 -43.22 23.56
N SER A 125 5.76 -42.89 23.17
CA SER A 125 5.09 -43.36 21.95
C SER A 125 5.54 -42.62 20.68
N VAL A 126 6.21 -41.47 20.82
CA VAL A 126 6.60 -40.62 19.69
C VAL A 126 8.05 -40.87 19.32
N GLN A 127 8.27 -41.66 18.26
CA GLN A 127 9.60 -42.02 17.76
C GLN A 127 10.24 -40.94 16.87
N MET A 128 9.83 -39.67 17.02
CA MET A 128 10.32 -38.53 16.22
C MET A 128 11.00 -37.50 17.10
N THR A 129 12.12 -36.95 16.65
CA THR A 129 12.77 -35.80 17.29
C THR A 129 12.17 -34.52 16.72
N PHE A 130 11.63 -33.66 17.59
CA PHE A 130 11.18 -32.31 17.22
C PHE A 130 12.24 -31.28 17.63
N PRO A 131 12.37 -30.16 16.90
CA PRO A 131 13.11 -29.00 17.39
C PRO A 131 12.56 -28.53 18.75
N ASP A 132 13.44 -28.08 19.65
CA ASP A 132 13.08 -27.67 21.02
C ASP A 132 11.98 -26.60 21.08
N GLU A 133 11.92 -25.71 20.08
CA GLU A 133 10.85 -24.71 19.95
C GLU A 133 9.47 -25.37 19.78
N VAL A 134 9.38 -26.35 18.87
CA VAL A 134 8.13 -27.07 18.59
C VAL A 134 7.71 -27.88 19.82
N PHE A 135 8.67 -28.49 20.52
CA PHE A 135 8.39 -29.25 21.74
C PHE A 135 7.81 -28.39 22.86
N ARG A 136 8.29 -27.15 23.01
CA ARG A 136 7.74 -26.18 23.96
C ARG A 136 6.34 -25.73 23.57
N ASP A 137 6.09 -25.47 22.30
CA ASP A 137 4.77 -25.04 21.80
C ASP A 137 3.72 -26.14 22.01
N ILE A 138 4.05 -27.40 21.72
CA ILE A 138 3.13 -28.53 21.93
C ILE A 138 2.81 -28.70 23.42
N LYS A 139 3.84 -28.67 24.29
CA LYS A 139 3.66 -28.82 25.75
C LYS A 139 2.80 -27.72 26.38
N THR A 140 2.88 -26.50 25.85
CA THR A 140 2.12 -25.35 26.36
C THR A 140 0.71 -25.26 25.79
N THR A 141 0.39 -26.05 24.76
CA THR A 141 -0.96 -26.10 24.18
C THR A 141 -1.91 -26.80 25.15
N PRO A 142 -2.95 -26.11 25.66
CA PRO A 142 -3.91 -26.73 26.58
C PRO A 142 -4.77 -27.77 25.86
N ILE A 143 -4.81 -28.97 26.42
CA ILE A 143 -5.58 -30.09 25.86
C ILE A 143 -6.97 -30.13 26.53
N PRO A 144 -8.06 -30.07 25.76
CA PRO A 144 -9.39 -30.23 26.33
C PRO A 144 -9.62 -31.67 26.80
N LEU A 145 -9.75 -31.87 28.12
CA LEU A 145 -10.08 -33.17 28.73
C LEU A 145 -11.47 -33.70 28.33
N THR A 146 -12.35 -32.80 27.89
CA THR A 146 -13.68 -33.11 27.34
C THR A 146 -13.90 -32.32 26.07
N ALA A 147 -13.76 -32.99 24.92
CA ALA A 147 -14.08 -32.40 23.63
C ALA A 147 -15.60 -32.44 23.42
N ARG A 148 -16.23 -31.26 23.34
CA ARG A 148 -17.66 -31.14 22.97
C ARG A 148 -17.86 -31.05 21.45
N LEU A 149 -16.77 -30.89 20.70
CA LEU A 149 -16.75 -30.61 19.27
C LEU A 149 -15.75 -31.53 18.58
N GLU A 150 -16.01 -31.85 17.31
CA GLU A 150 -15.08 -32.58 16.46
C GLU A 150 -13.89 -31.71 16.02
N ASP A 151 -12.78 -32.36 15.65
CA ASP A 151 -11.60 -31.69 15.11
C ASP A 151 -11.97 -30.91 13.83
N ARG A 152 -11.48 -29.67 13.73
CA ARG A 152 -11.68 -28.83 12.55
C ARG A 152 -10.41 -28.09 12.19
N LEU A 153 -10.28 -27.74 10.91
CA LEU A 153 -9.25 -26.81 10.47
C LEU A 153 -9.48 -25.44 11.10
N ALA A 154 -8.44 -24.89 11.71
CA ALA A 154 -8.45 -23.60 12.36
C ALA A 154 -7.36 -22.69 11.77
N TRP A 155 -7.73 -21.45 11.50
CA TRP A 155 -6.79 -20.42 11.07
C TRP A 155 -5.92 -19.98 12.26
N LYS A 156 -4.61 -20.26 12.19
CA LYS A 156 -3.64 -20.00 13.27
C LYS A 156 -3.66 -18.55 13.80
N TYR A 157 -4.00 -17.58 12.94
CA TYR A 157 -3.97 -16.15 13.28
C TYR A 157 -5.34 -15.59 13.70
N SER A 158 -6.28 -16.47 14.08
CA SER A 158 -7.59 -16.11 14.59
C SER A 158 -7.85 -16.85 15.89
N ASP A 159 -8.19 -16.12 16.95
CA ASP A 159 -8.51 -16.72 18.25
C ASP A 159 -9.72 -17.67 18.19
N LYS A 160 -10.60 -17.47 17.20
CA LYS A 160 -11.75 -18.33 16.94
C LYS A 160 -11.46 -19.42 15.90
N GLY A 161 -10.27 -19.41 15.30
CA GLY A 161 -9.90 -20.32 14.21
C GLY A 161 -10.60 -20.03 12.88
N ASP A 162 -11.37 -18.96 12.77
CA ASP A 162 -12.02 -18.55 11.52
C ASP A 162 -11.02 -17.91 10.56
N PHE A 163 -11.18 -18.16 9.26
CA PHE A 163 -10.32 -17.53 8.25
C PHE A 163 -10.50 -16.00 8.27
N ASP A 164 -9.39 -15.30 8.43
CA ASP A 164 -9.34 -13.84 8.35
C ASP A 164 -8.49 -13.40 7.14
N LEU A 165 -9.15 -12.75 6.18
CA LEU A 165 -8.51 -12.26 4.98
C LEU A 165 -7.38 -11.27 5.27
N LYS A 166 -7.49 -10.49 6.36
CA LYS A 166 -6.47 -9.51 6.73
C LYS A 166 -5.18 -10.20 7.15
N SER A 167 -5.24 -11.16 8.07
CA SER A 167 -4.08 -11.95 8.47
C SER A 167 -3.54 -12.80 7.31
N ALA A 168 -4.39 -13.41 6.49
CA ALA A 168 -3.96 -14.12 5.28
C ALA A 168 -3.19 -13.22 4.31
N TYR A 169 -3.69 -12.01 4.05
CA TYR A 169 -2.98 -11.01 3.25
C TYR A 169 -1.65 -10.61 3.88
N MET A 170 -1.59 -10.45 5.21
CA MET A 170 -0.35 -10.15 5.91
C MET A 170 0.69 -11.29 5.81
N ILE A 171 0.28 -12.56 5.84
CA ILE A 171 1.18 -13.70 5.58
C ILE A 171 1.69 -13.62 4.14
N ALA A 172 0.78 -13.49 3.18
CA ALA A 172 1.10 -13.50 1.76
C ALA A 172 2.00 -12.34 1.32
N THR A 173 1.95 -11.23 2.05
CA THR A 173 2.80 -10.05 1.82
C THR A 173 4.05 -10.02 2.68
N GLU A 174 4.32 -11.07 3.49
CA GLU A 174 5.39 -11.13 4.50
C GLU A 174 5.35 -9.99 5.53
N VAL A 175 4.25 -9.22 5.58
CA VAL A 175 4.03 -8.08 6.47
C VAL A 175 3.85 -8.51 7.94
N ILE A 176 3.76 -9.80 8.23
CA ILE A 176 3.81 -10.31 9.61
C ILE A 176 5.14 -9.96 10.31
N ARG A 177 6.19 -9.61 9.57
CA ARG A 177 7.45 -9.04 10.11
C ARG A 177 7.59 -7.52 9.92
N GLY A 178 6.54 -6.84 9.47
CA GLY A 178 6.57 -5.42 9.14
C GLY A 178 6.47 -4.52 10.36
N VAL A 179 7.37 -3.53 10.44
CA VAL A 179 7.29 -2.43 11.43
C VAL A 179 5.94 -1.72 11.27
N PRO A 180 5.16 -1.51 12.36
CA PRO A 180 3.86 -0.86 12.26
C PRO A 180 3.99 0.54 11.66
N PHE A 181 3.13 0.87 10.69
CA PHE A 181 3.13 2.17 10.02
C PHE A 181 2.88 3.32 11.00
N ASN A 182 3.90 4.15 11.23
CA ASN A 182 3.83 5.30 12.12
C ASN A 182 3.42 6.60 11.40
N GLY A 183 2.22 6.61 10.80
CA GLY A 183 1.69 7.76 10.05
C GLY A 183 0.35 8.31 10.53
N LYS A 184 -0.16 7.88 11.69
CA LYS A 184 -1.46 8.36 12.24
C LYS A 184 -1.49 9.88 12.45
N TRP A 185 -0.33 10.50 12.70
CA TRP A 185 -0.18 11.94 12.91
C TRP A 185 -0.52 12.77 11.65
N ILE A 186 -0.41 12.21 10.44
CA ILE A 186 -0.67 12.91 9.17
C ILE A 186 -2.10 13.44 9.11
N TRP A 187 -3.06 12.66 9.60
CA TRP A 187 -4.48 13.03 9.61
C TRP A 187 -4.83 14.08 10.67
N LYS A 188 -3.94 14.33 11.63
CA LYS A 188 -4.11 15.37 12.66
C LYS A 188 -3.63 16.75 12.17
N LEU A 189 -2.90 16.81 11.07
CA LEU A 189 -2.41 18.07 10.50
C LEU A 189 -3.57 18.96 10.06
N LYS A 190 -3.55 20.23 10.44
CA LYS A 190 -4.59 21.21 10.06
C LYS A 190 -4.29 21.82 8.68
N ILE A 191 -4.33 21.00 7.65
CA ILE A 191 -3.99 21.38 6.26
C ILE A 191 -5.03 20.83 5.27
N LEU A 192 -4.96 21.25 4.00
CA LEU A 192 -5.81 20.73 2.93
C LEU A 192 -5.71 19.19 2.82
N PRO A 193 -6.85 18.46 2.72
CA PRO A 193 -6.84 16.99 2.64
C PRO A 193 -5.96 16.43 1.53
N ARG A 194 -5.89 17.10 0.37
CA ARG A 194 -5.00 16.70 -0.73
C ARG A 194 -3.52 16.66 -0.34
N ILE A 195 -3.07 17.57 0.53
CA ILE A 195 -1.69 17.64 1.02
C ILE A 195 -1.46 16.52 2.05
N GLN A 196 -2.44 16.24 2.92
CA GLN A 196 -2.38 15.08 3.84
C GLN A 196 -2.25 13.77 3.06
N THR A 197 -3.09 13.56 2.04
CA THR A 197 -3.02 12.37 1.18
C THR A 197 -1.68 12.28 0.46
N PHE A 198 -1.12 13.40 0.01
CA PHE A 198 0.21 13.43 -0.60
C PHE A 198 1.31 12.98 0.38
N PHE A 199 1.29 13.49 1.61
CA PHE A 199 2.22 13.07 2.66
C PHE A 199 2.09 11.58 2.98
N TRP A 200 0.87 11.09 3.10
CA TRP A 200 0.58 9.68 3.29
C TRP A 200 1.17 8.83 2.16
N LYS A 201 1.00 9.26 0.89
CA LYS A 201 1.61 8.59 -0.26
C LYS A 201 3.14 8.62 -0.21
N CYS A 202 3.76 9.71 0.25
CA CYS A 202 5.22 9.78 0.41
C CYS A 202 5.72 8.74 1.42
N MET A 203 5.06 8.63 2.58
CA MET A 203 5.41 7.68 3.64
C MET A 203 5.23 6.21 3.21
N HIS A 204 4.35 5.95 2.23
CA HIS A 204 4.14 4.62 1.63
C HIS A 204 4.95 4.41 0.34
N HIS A 205 5.93 5.25 0.02
CA HIS A 205 6.70 5.17 -1.23
C HIS A 205 5.80 5.04 -2.48
N SER A 206 4.67 5.77 -2.45
CA SER A 206 3.53 5.60 -3.36
C SER A 206 3.30 6.78 -4.30
N ILE A 207 4.33 7.62 -4.50
CA ILE A 207 4.32 8.71 -5.48
C ILE A 207 5.07 8.31 -6.76
N GLY A 208 4.81 9.02 -7.86
CA GLY A 208 5.38 8.74 -9.18
C GLY A 208 6.78 9.34 -9.39
N VAL A 209 7.73 9.02 -8.51
CA VAL A 209 9.17 9.26 -8.72
C VAL A 209 9.82 8.00 -9.30
N ASN A 210 10.90 8.15 -10.07
CA ASN A 210 11.48 7.03 -10.82
C ASN A 210 11.90 5.86 -9.92
N GLN A 211 12.43 6.10 -8.72
CA GLN A 211 12.73 5.03 -7.76
C GLN A 211 11.49 4.17 -7.44
N CYS A 212 10.34 4.79 -7.20
CA CYS A 212 9.10 4.08 -6.90
C CYS A 212 8.49 3.40 -8.14
N LEU A 213 8.75 3.90 -9.34
CA LEU A 213 8.30 3.28 -10.59
C LEU A 213 9.15 2.04 -10.91
N LEU A 214 10.48 2.14 -10.76
CA LEU A 214 11.41 1.02 -10.89
C LEU A 214 11.10 -0.12 -9.90
N ALA A 215 10.81 0.22 -8.63
CA ALA A 215 10.39 -0.75 -7.63
C ALA A 215 9.08 -1.49 -8.00
N ARG A 216 8.28 -0.95 -8.92
CA ARG A 216 7.06 -1.59 -9.46
C ARG A 216 7.30 -2.33 -10.78
N GLY A 217 8.55 -2.45 -11.22
CA GLY A 217 8.92 -3.13 -12.47
C GLY A 217 8.67 -2.30 -13.74
N LEU A 218 8.40 -1.00 -13.62
CA LEU A 218 8.28 -0.11 -14.78
C LEU A 218 9.66 0.22 -15.34
N GLN A 219 9.80 0.12 -16.65
CA GLN A 219 11.02 0.48 -17.37
C GLN A 219 11.09 2.00 -17.53
N VAL A 220 11.75 2.68 -16.59
CA VAL A 220 11.99 4.13 -16.62
C VAL A 220 13.46 4.41 -16.33
N GLU A 221 13.97 5.56 -16.77
CA GLU A 221 15.32 6.00 -16.41
C GLU A 221 15.38 6.31 -14.91
N ALA A 222 16.40 5.82 -14.20
CA ALA A 222 16.54 6.03 -12.76
C ALA A 222 16.84 7.49 -12.39
N CYS A 223 17.56 8.21 -13.28
CA CYS A 223 18.00 9.58 -13.06
C CYS A 223 16.83 10.55 -12.86
N CYS A 224 17.04 11.56 -12.02
CA CYS A 224 16.08 12.63 -11.82
C CYS A 224 15.89 13.45 -13.12
N PRO A 225 14.65 13.61 -13.61
CA PRO A 225 14.36 14.33 -14.86
C PRO A 225 14.56 15.85 -14.76
N ARG A 226 14.93 16.36 -13.57
CA ARG A 226 15.20 17.78 -13.32
C ARG A 226 16.69 18.09 -13.32
N CYS A 227 17.49 17.30 -12.60
CA CYS A 227 18.91 17.57 -12.41
C CYS A 227 19.81 16.70 -13.27
N HIS A 228 19.31 15.55 -13.76
CA HIS A 228 20.05 14.58 -14.57
C HIS A 228 21.38 14.11 -13.94
N ARG A 229 21.48 14.10 -12.60
CA ARG A 229 22.72 13.77 -11.87
C ARG A 229 22.61 12.55 -10.98
N GLU A 230 21.55 12.46 -10.19
CA GLU A 230 21.33 11.40 -9.19
C GLU A 230 20.01 10.70 -9.46
N GLU A 231 19.84 9.51 -8.88
CA GLU A 231 18.60 8.75 -8.94
C GLU A 231 17.43 9.50 -8.27
N GLU A 232 16.26 9.43 -8.89
CA GLU A 232 15.06 10.12 -8.40
C GLU A 232 14.39 9.35 -7.25
N SER A 233 14.95 9.46 -6.06
CA SER A 233 14.24 9.11 -4.83
C SER A 233 13.23 10.18 -4.43
N ILE A 234 12.28 9.83 -3.54
CA ILE A 234 11.33 10.81 -2.97
C ILE A 234 12.09 11.95 -2.28
N LEU A 235 13.13 11.61 -1.52
CA LEU A 235 13.93 12.56 -0.78
C LEU A 235 14.79 13.42 -1.71
N HIS A 236 15.39 12.83 -2.74
CA HIS A 236 16.09 13.60 -3.76
C HIS A 236 15.14 14.58 -4.45
N MET A 237 14.01 14.10 -4.97
CA MET A 237 13.06 14.95 -5.69
C MET A 237 12.50 16.09 -4.81
N LEU A 238 12.17 15.83 -3.54
CA LEU A 238 11.58 16.83 -2.65
C LEU A 238 12.60 17.72 -1.95
N ARG A 239 13.82 17.24 -1.71
CA ARG A 239 14.80 17.90 -0.82
C ARG A 239 16.18 18.05 -1.46
N ASP A 240 16.78 16.96 -1.96
CA ASP A 240 18.22 16.95 -2.24
C ASP A 240 18.62 17.38 -3.66
N CYS A 241 17.66 17.32 -4.59
CA CYS A 241 17.78 17.81 -5.96
C CYS A 241 18.22 19.28 -5.94
N PRO A 242 19.23 19.70 -6.72
CA PRO A 242 19.70 21.09 -6.73
C PRO A 242 18.58 22.13 -6.94
N LEU A 243 17.59 21.80 -7.76
CA LEU A 243 16.45 22.68 -8.00
C LEU A 243 15.52 22.76 -6.78
N SER A 244 15.28 21.65 -6.09
CA SER A 244 14.49 21.63 -4.86
C SER A 244 15.24 22.28 -3.69
N LYS A 245 16.55 22.06 -3.56
CA LYS A 245 17.44 22.75 -2.62
C LYS A 245 17.36 24.27 -2.78
N ALA A 246 17.40 24.77 -4.02
CA ALA A 246 17.28 26.20 -4.28
C ALA A 246 15.97 26.80 -3.72
N VAL A 247 14.85 26.07 -3.81
CA VAL A 247 13.57 26.48 -3.23
C VAL A 247 13.64 26.49 -1.71
N TRP A 248 14.21 25.46 -1.08
CA TRP A 248 14.41 25.43 0.37
C TRP A 248 15.31 26.57 0.87
N HIS A 249 16.33 26.95 0.09
CA HIS A 249 17.19 28.09 0.40
C HIS A 249 16.41 29.41 0.39
N GLN A 250 15.51 29.63 -0.59
CA GLN A 250 14.60 30.80 -0.60
C GLN A 250 13.71 30.86 0.66
N LEU A 251 13.29 29.68 1.15
CA LEU A 251 12.52 29.52 2.38
C LEU A 251 13.37 29.62 3.67
N GLY A 252 14.65 29.93 3.56
CA GLY A 252 15.54 30.14 4.71
C GLY A 252 16.11 28.86 5.31
N LYS A 253 16.04 27.72 4.62
CA LYS A 253 16.76 26.50 4.99
C LYS A 253 18.06 26.43 4.22
N ARG A 254 19.15 26.75 4.91
CA ARG A 254 20.52 26.71 4.38
C ARG A 254 21.18 25.36 4.69
N VAL A 255 22.23 25.03 3.95
CA VAL A 255 22.98 23.76 4.03
C VAL A 255 23.58 23.52 5.43
N ASP A 256 23.84 24.60 6.17
CA ASP A 256 24.30 24.59 7.57
C ASP A 256 23.25 24.11 8.58
N ASN A 257 21.97 24.01 8.19
CA ASN A 257 20.95 23.32 8.97
C ASN A 257 21.17 21.82 8.82
N SER A 258 22.18 21.29 9.51
CA SER A 258 22.58 19.88 9.48
C SER A 258 21.35 18.97 9.59
N ASN A 259 20.44 19.27 10.51
CA ASN A 259 19.23 18.47 10.75
C ASN A 259 18.18 18.54 9.62
N PHE A 260 18.24 19.45 8.65
CA PHE A 260 17.24 19.48 7.58
C PHE A 260 17.62 18.54 6.43
N PHE A 261 18.89 18.53 6.02
CA PHE A 261 19.36 17.81 4.84
C PHE A 261 19.94 16.41 5.14
N THR A 262 20.06 16.01 6.41
CA THR A 262 20.61 14.69 6.79
C THR A 262 19.56 13.68 7.23
N LEU A 263 18.37 14.13 7.67
CA LEU A 263 17.34 13.24 8.21
C LEU A 263 16.83 12.24 7.18
N SER A 264 16.39 11.07 7.64
CA SER A 264 15.68 10.11 6.80
C SER A 264 14.35 10.69 6.32
N LEU A 265 13.75 10.11 5.26
CA LEU A 265 12.47 10.60 4.72
C LEU A 265 11.38 10.69 5.79
N GLN A 266 11.25 9.67 6.64
CA GLN A 266 10.20 9.63 7.66
C GLN A 266 10.41 10.67 8.75
N GLU A 267 11.64 10.78 9.28
CA GLU A 267 12.00 11.78 10.29
C GLU A 267 11.86 13.19 9.71
N TRP A 268 12.36 13.43 8.51
CA TRP A 268 12.30 14.72 7.84
C TRP A 268 10.86 15.20 7.64
N LEU A 269 9.97 14.32 7.15
CA LEU A 269 8.55 14.63 7.00
C LEU A 269 7.88 14.89 8.35
N ASN A 270 8.14 14.03 9.34
CA ASN A 270 7.51 14.14 10.66
C ASN A 270 7.94 15.43 11.38
N THR A 271 9.25 15.61 11.61
CA THR A 271 9.83 16.73 12.38
C THR A 271 9.38 18.08 11.85
N ASN A 272 9.32 18.25 10.52
CA ASN A 272 8.93 19.53 9.93
C ASN A 272 7.41 19.73 9.90
N ALA A 273 6.60 18.69 9.67
CA ALA A 273 5.15 18.82 9.58
C ALA A 273 4.46 19.04 10.94
N ILE A 274 5.07 18.58 12.05
CA ILE A 274 4.57 18.83 13.41
C ILE A 274 5.29 19.97 14.13
N SER A 275 6.24 20.61 13.46
CA SER A 275 7.02 21.71 14.04
C SER A 275 6.13 22.86 14.49
N LYS A 276 6.39 23.35 15.69
CA LYS A 276 5.74 24.55 16.26
C LYS A 276 6.54 25.83 16.02
N LEU A 277 7.63 25.75 15.26
CA LEU A 277 8.46 26.91 14.94
C LEU A 277 7.73 27.82 13.94
N HIS A 278 8.15 29.07 13.88
CA HIS A 278 7.67 30.04 12.91
C HIS A 278 8.62 30.15 11.71
N HIS A 279 8.08 30.56 10.57
CA HIS A 279 8.89 30.85 9.39
C HIS A 279 9.56 32.21 9.52
N LYS A 280 10.89 32.21 9.66
CA LYS A 280 11.69 33.44 9.87
C LYS A 280 11.11 34.22 11.06
N SER A 281 11.14 35.56 11.00
CA SER A 281 10.53 36.44 12.02
C SER A 281 9.04 36.73 11.77
N SER A 282 8.34 35.90 10.97
CA SER A 282 6.93 36.12 10.62
C SER A 282 5.99 35.32 11.54
N PRO A 283 4.72 35.72 11.71
CA PRO A 283 3.74 34.94 12.46
C PRO A 283 3.29 33.66 11.74
N LEU A 284 3.79 33.39 10.54
CA LEU A 284 3.41 32.22 9.75
C LEU A 284 4.07 30.95 10.32
N PRO A 285 3.30 29.92 10.70
CA PRO A 285 3.88 28.68 11.22
C PRO A 285 4.72 27.93 10.17
N TRP A 286 5.89 27.42 10.58
CA TRP A 286 6.82 26.70 9.69
C TRP A 286 6.19 25.46 9.07
N ASN A 287 5.38 24.72 9.84
CA ASN A 287 4.72 23.51 9.33
C ASN A 287 3.84 23.79 8.10
N HIS A 288 3.16 24.93 8.04
CA HIS A 288 2.33 25.30 6.89
C HIS A 288 3.21 25.58 5.67
N VAL A 289 4.30 26.34 5.84
CA VAL A 289 5.28 26.61 4.79
C VAL A 289 5.88 25.32 4.26
N PHE A 290 6.25 24.39 5.15
CA PHE A 290 6.81 23.10 4.78
C PHE A 290 5.81 22.21 4.00
N LEU A 291 4.57 22.11 4.50
CA LEU A 291 3.50 21.30 3.90
C LEU A 291 3.15 21.80 2.48
N PHE A 292 2.99 23.11 2.31
CA PHE A 292 2.81 23.71 0.99
C PHE A 292 4.06 23.59 0.12
N GLY A 293 5.24 23.73 0.72
CA GLY A 293 6.53 23.62 0.03
C GLY A 293 6.69 22.29 -0.67
N ILE A 294 6.52 21.18 0.06
CA ILE A 294 6.59 19.84 -0.50
C ILE A 294 5.55 19.62 -1.61
N TRP A 295 4.31 20.06 -1.39
CA TRP A 295 3.24 19.91 -2.36
C TRP A 295 3.50 20.69 -3.66
N LEU A 296 3.97 21.94 -3.55
CA LEU A 296 4.25 22.79 -4.71
C LEU A 296 5.53 22.39 -5.43
N ILE A 297 6.57 21.91 -4.73
CA ILE A 297 7.76 21.31 -5.35
C ILE A 297 7.36 20.08 -6.18
N TRP A 298 6.49 19.21 -5.65
CA TRP A 298 5.97 18.07 -6.39
C TRP A 298 5.20 18.49 -7.66
N ASN A 299 4.35 19.50 -7.55
CA ASN A 299 3.60 20.01 -8.69
C ASN A 299 4.51 20.65 -9.75
N ASP A 300 5.48 21.47 -9.33
CA ASP A 300 6.50 22.08 -10.19
C ASP A 300 7.28 21.00 -10.95
N ARG A 301 7.75 19.95 -10.25
CA ARG A 301 8.38 18.79 -10.87
C ARG A 301 7.48 18.15 -11.92
N ASN A 302 6.22 17.88 -11.61
CA ASN A 302 5.31 17.24 -12.56
C ASN A 302 5.01 18.12 -13.78
N LEU A 303 4.95 19.44 -13.60
CA LEU A 303 4.83 20.38 -14.72
C LEU A 303 6.07 20.35 -15.61
N CYS A 304 7.27 20.25 -15.03
CA CYS A 304 8.51 20.09 -15.78
C CYS A 304 8.51 18.77 -16.57
N THR A 305 8.25 17.65 -15.89
CA THR A 305 8.36 16.30 -16.47
C THR A 305 7.27 15.99 -17.51
N PHE A 306 6.02 16.40 -17.29
CA PHE A 306 4.90 16.01 -18.15
C PHE A 306 4.42 17.10 -19.11
N ARG A 307 4.84 18.36 -18.89
CA ARG A 307 4.40 19.50 -19.71
C ARG A 307 5.56 20.33 -20.25
N ASN A 308 6.80 19.86 -20.12
CA ASN A 308 8.02 20.56 -20.58
C ASN A 308 8.06 22.04 -20.16
N LYS A 309 7.54 22.35 -18.97
CA LYS A 309 7.62 23.70 -18.42
C LYS A 309 8.95 23.90 -17.73
N ASN A 310 9.46 25.13 -17.78
CA ASN A 310 10.62 25.50 -17.00
C ASN A 310 10.27 25.56 -15.49
N PRO A 311 11.22 25.20 -14.60
CA PRO A 311 11.04 25.34 -13.16
C PRO A 311 10.69 26.78 -12.78
N ASN A 312 9.73 26.97 -11.87
CA ASN A 312 9.40 28.31 -11.39
C ASN A 312 10.55 28.89 -10.53
N PRO A 313 11.25 29.96 -10.97
CA PRO A 313 12.35 30.53 -10.20
C PRO A 313 11.89 31.19 -8.89
N SER A 314 10.60 31.57 -8.83
CA SER A 314 9.97 32.25 -7.69
C SER A 314 9.13 31.32 -6.82
N LEU A 315 9.30 29.99 -6.95
CA LEU A 315 8.47 29.01 -6.26
C LEU A 315 8.48 29.20 -4.72
N GLY A 316 9.60 29.61 -4.13
CA GLY A 316 9.68 29.90 -2.70
C GLY A 316 8.74 31.02 -2.26
N LYS A 317 8.58 32.06 -3.09
CA LYS A 317 7.62 33.14 -2.83
C LYS A 317 6.17 32.64 -2.93
N GLU A 318 5.86 31.89 -3.99
CA GLU A 318 4.51 31.30 -4.16
C GLU A 318 4.14 30.38 -2.98
N ILE A 319 5.10 29.59 -2.48
CA ILE A 319 4.88 28.73 -1.30
C ILE A 319 4.48 29.56 -0.08
N VAL A 320 5.19 30.65 0.20
CA VAL A 320 4.88 31.53 1.34
C VAL A 320 3.52 32.20 1.16
N GLU A 321 3.20 32.67 -0.05
CA GLU A 321 1.91 33.28 -0.36
C GLU A 321 0.75 32.31 -0.14
N ARG A 322 0.81 31.10 -0.71
CA ARG A 322 -0.25 30.08 -0.53
C ARG A 322 -0.37 29.61 0.91
N ALA A 323 0.74 29.45 1.61
CA ALA A 323 0.73 29.09 3.02
C ALA A 323 0.10 30.20 3.88
N SER A 324 0.41 31.47 3.58
CA SER A 324 -0.15 32.63 4.27
C SER A 324 -1.64 32.78 4.03
N GLU A 325 -2.07 32.66 2.76
CA GLU A 325 -3.48 32.69 2.36
C GLU A 325 -4.28 31.62 3.11
N TYR A 326 -3.78 30.37 3.09
CA TYR A 326 -4.44 29.28 3.82
C TYR A 326 -4.45 29.54 5.33
N PHE A 327 -3.33 29.96 5.92
CA PHE A 327 -3.25 30.21 7.36
C PHE A 327 -4.23 31.32 7.79
N PHE A 328 -4.34 32.38 7.00
CA PHE A 328 -5.30 33.45 7.25
C PHE A 328 -6.75 32.94 7.13
N CYS A 329 -7.13 32.31 6.03
CA CYS A 329 -8.49 31.80 5.81
C CYS A 329 -8.89 30.74 6.84
N ALA A 330 -7.98 29.83 7.20
CA ALA A 330 -8.24 28.81 8.21
C ALA A 330 -8.39 29.41 9.61
N SER A 331 -7.59 30.42 9.95
CA SER A 331 -7.70 31.15 11.22
C SER A 331 -9.00 31.95 11.30
N SER A 332 -9.38 32.67 10.26
CA SER A 332 -10.67 33.39 10.18
C SER A 332 -11.86 32.43 10.30
N SER A 333 -11.78 31.25 9.68
CA SER A 333 -12.82 30.22 9.79
C SER A 333 -12.94 29.62 11.20
N LEU A 334 -11.83 29.56 11.97
CA LEU A 334 -11.84 29.13 13.36
C LEU A 334 -12.48 30.20 14.27
N VAL A 335 -12.18 31.48 14.02
CA VAL A 335 -12.80 32.61 14.74
C VAL A 335 -14.31 32.61 14.51
N ILE A 336 -14.77 32.48 13.26
CA ILE A 336 -16.21 32.43 12.93
C ILE A 336 -16.90 31.26 13.65
N LYS A 337 -16.28 30.07 13.70
CA LYS A 337 -16.84 28.92 14.41
C LYS A 337 -16.92 29.14 15.92
N GLN A 338 -15.94 29.81 16.52
CA GLN A 338 -15.96 30.15 17.94
C GLN A 338 -17.02 31.21 18.27
N THR A 339 -17.21 32.21 17.41
CA THR A 339 -18.27 33.22 17.55
C THR A 339 -19.67 32.61 17.43
N ILE A 340 -19.87 31.69 16.49
CA ILE A 340 -21.16 30.99 16.33
C ILE A 340 -21.46 30.08 17.53
N GLN A 341 -20.46 29.37 18.05
CA GLN A 341 -20.61 28.52 19.24
C GLN A 341 -20.88 29.35 20.51
N GLY A 342 -20.21 30.49 20.68
CA GLY A 342 -20.48 31.42 21.78
C GLY A 342 -21.86 32.07 21.70
N ALA A 343 -22.35 32.36 20.48
CA ALA A 343 -23.69 32.89 20.26
C ALA A 343 -24.79 31.84 20.50
N SER A 344 -24.55 30.56 20.17
CA SER A 344 -25.50 29.48 20.50
C SER A 344 -25.58 29.24 22.01
N ASP A 345 -24.45 29.25 22.72
CA ASP A 345 -24.41 29.04 24.17
C ASP A 345 -25.00 30.23 24.95
N GLY A 346 -24.89 31.46 24.42
CA GLY A 346 -25.54 32.66 24.95
C GLY A 346 -27.06 32.62 24.82
N ARG A 347 -27.59 32.14 23.69
CA ARG A 347 -29.04 32.03 23.44
C ARG A 347 -29.72 30.96 24.29
N SER A 348 -28.98 29.90 24.67
CA SER A 348 -29.45 28.89 25.62
C SER A 348 -29.49 29.38 27.07
N ARG A 349 -28.76 30.44 27.43
CA ARG A 349 -28.81 31.05 28.77
C ARG A 349 -29.93 32.08 28.93
N GLU A 350 -30.33 32.78 27.86
CA GLU A 350 -31.48 33.72 27.90
C GLU A 350 -32.84 33.00 28.00
N LEU A 351 -32.95 31.73 27.57
CA LEU A 351 -34.20 30.95 27.70
C LEU A 351 -34.34 30.22 29.04
N ALA A 352 -33.32 30.28 29.92
CA ALA A 352 -33.33 29.64 31.24
C ALA A 352 -33.45 30.65 32.40
N GLY A 353 -33.65 31.94 32.09
CA GLY A 353 -33.67 33.03 33.06
C GLY A 353 -34.82 33.99 32.82
N THR A 354 -36.04 33.55 33.10
CA THR A 354 -37.14 34.45 33.48
C THR A 354 -37.72 33.94 34.81
N PRO A 355 -37.76 34.79 35.84
CA PRO A 355 -38.02 34.40 37.24
C PRO A 355 -39.43 33.86 37.50
#